data_AF-D6TYD6-F1
#
_entry.id   AF-D6TYD6-F1
#
_cell.length_a   1.000
_cell.length_b   1.000
_cell.length_c   1.000
_cell.angle_alpha   90.00
_cell.angle_beta   90.00
_cell.angle_gamma   90.00
#
_symmetry.space_group_name_H-M   'P 1'
#
loop_
_entity.id
_entity.type
_entity.pdbx_description
1 polymer ?
#
loop_
_entity_poly.entity_id
_entity_poly.type
_entity_poly.pdbx_seq_one_letter_code
_entity_poly.pdbx_strand_id
1 'polypeptide(L)'
;MAEHTDDMKELTALREDEKRCVRILAACRRFAVNLGGDAGYYATFAQNEEVLLDSFQQVLAAHQDYDQLFAQRCQRAGLTPADVQRLKDRLQFWLSSQEDV
;
A
#
# COMPACT_ATOMS: atom_id res chain seq x y z
N MET A 1 -5.71 -13.37 23.47
CA MET A 1 -5.72 -11.89 23.61
C MET A 1 -4.29 -11.32 23.56
N ALA A 2 -3.40 -11.86 22.72
CA ALA A 2 -2.00 -11.42 22.62
C ALA A 2 -1.60 -10.96 21.20
N GLU A 3 -2.45 -11.14 20.20
CA GLU A 3 -2.14 -10.83 18.80
C GLU A 3 -2.17 -9.31 18.51
N HIS A 4 -3.10 -8.56 19.09
CA HIS A 4 -3.23 -7.12 18.83
C HIS A 4 -2.04 -6.25 19.27
N THR A 5 -1.22 -6.72 20.22
CA THR A 5 -0.08 -5.94 20.73
C THR A 5 1.17 -6.10 19.86
N ASP A 6 1.28 -7.21 19.13
CA ASP A 6 2.40 -7.49 18.23
C ASP A 6 2.25 -6.70 16.93
N ASP A 7 1.06 -6.78 16.31
CA ASP A 7 0.70 -5.99 15.11
C ASP A 7 0.93 -4.49 15.31
N MET A 8 0.48 -3.93 16.43
CA MET A 8 0.64 -2.49 16.69
C MET A 8 2.11 -2.09 16.87
N LYS A 9 2.94 -2.99 17.40
CA LYS A 9 4.38 -2.77 17.58
C LYS A 9 5.13 -2.91 16.25
N GLU A 10 4.73 -3.84 15.40
CA GLU A 10 5.25 -3.99 14.04
C GLU A 10 4.91 -2.79 13.15
N LEU A 11 3.66 -2.30 13.21
CA LEU A 11 3.24 -1.10 12.51
C LEU A 11 4.00 0.15 12.99
N THR A 12 4.26 0.26 14.29
CA THR A 12 5.07 1.35 14.85
C THR A 12 6.51 1.26 14.38
N ALA A 13 7.13 0.08 14.44
CA ALA A 13 8.49 -0.14 13.94
C ALA A 13 8.60 0.12 12.43
N LEU A 14 7.58 -0.27 11.65
CA LEU A 14 7.49 0.03 10.22
C LEU A 14 7.39 1.55 10.00
N ARG A 15 6.57 2.25 10.78
CA ARG A 15 6.48 3.72 10.72
C ARG A 15 7.82 4.37 11.03
N GLU A 16 8.57 3.89 12.01
CA GLU A 16 9.89 4.45 12.34
C GLU A 16 10.95 4.15 11.27
N ASP A 17 10.85 2.99 10.60
CA ASP A 17 11.76 2.60 9.53
C ASP A 17 11.40 3.24 8.17
N GLU A 18 11.81 4.50 8.01
CA GLU A 18 11.61 5.26 6.78
C GLU A 18 12.12 4.53 5.53
N LYS A 19 13.28 3.86 5.62
CA LYS A 19 13.88 3.17 4.47
C LYS A 19 13.01 2.00 4.04
N ARG A 20 12.47 1.24 4.99
CA ARG A 20 11.55 0.14 4.72
C ARG A 20 10.26 0.66 4.09
N CYS A 21 9.65 1.71 4.63
CA CYS A 21 8.47 2.34 4.01
C CYS A 21 8.73 2.82 2.58
N VAL A 22 9.82 3.55 2.34
CA VAL A 22 10.14 4.07 1.00
C VAL A 22 10.41 2.92 0.01
N ARG A 23 11.05 1.83 0.44
CA ARG A 23 11.28 0.64 -0.41
C ARG A 23 9.96 -0.03 -0.82
N ILE A 24 9.05 -0.22 0.13
CA ILE A 24 7.72 -0.79 -0.14
C ILE A 24 6.96 0.10 -1.11
N LEU A 25 6.90 1.41 -0.85
CA LEU A 25 6.23 2.38 -1.70
C LEU A 25 6.86 2.45 -3.11
N ALA A 26 8.18 2.35 -3.21
CA ALA A 26 8.87 2.35 -4.50
C ALA A 26 8.57 1.09 -5.32
N ALA A 27 8.39 -0.07 -4.67
CA ALA A 27 7.92 -1.28 -5.34
C ALA A 27 6.49 -1.13 -5.86
N CYS A 28 5.62 -0.45 -5.10
CA CYS A 28 4.24 -0.15 -5.50
C CYS A 28 4.15 0.82 -6.68
N ARG A 29 5.19 1.62 -6.95
CA ARG A 29 5.21 2.59 -8.07
C ARG A 29 4.99 1.94 -9.43
N ARG A 30 5.72 0.85 -9.72
CA ARG A 30 5.60 0.18 -11.03
C ARG A 30 4.20 -0.38 -11.24
N PHE A 31 3.60 -0.88 -10.17
CA PHE A 31 2.21 -1.33 -10.16
C PHE A 31 1.23 -0.18 -10.39
N ALA A 32 1.37 0.95 -9.68
CA ALA A 32 0.49 2.11 -9.86
C ALA A 32 0.51 2.70 -11.29
N VAL A 33 1.68 2.69 -11.94
CA VAL A 33 1.82 3.10 -13.33
C VAL A 33 1.11 2.12 -14.27
N ASN A 34 1.24 0.81 -14.04
CA ASN A 34 0.57 -0.21 -14.82
C ASN A 34 -0.97 -0.17 -14.66
N LEU A 35 -1.47 0.13 -13.45
CA LEU A 35 -2.89 0.32 -13.19
C LEU A 35 -3.52 1.47 -13.99
N GLY A 36 -2.72 2.48 -14.34
CA GLY A 36 -3.17 3.61 -15.16
C GLY A 36 -3.30 3.31 -16.66
N GLY A 37 -2.94 2.11 -17.11
CA GLY A 37 -3.12 1.65 -18.49
C GLY A 37 -4.49 1.03 -18.75
N ASP A 38 -4.85 0.90 -20.03
CA ASP A 38 -6.16 0.47 -20.54
C ASP A 38 -6.65 -0.90 -20.00
N ALA A 39 -5.74 -1.75 -19.51
CA ALA A 39 -6.05 -3.07 -18.94
C ALA A 39 -6.12 -3.11 -17.40
N GLY A 40 -5.72 -2.05 -16.69
CA GLY A 40 -5.27 -2.13 -15.29
C GLY A 40 -6.36 -2.31 -14.23
N TYR A 41 -7.58 -1.84 -14.46
CA TYR A 41 -8.63 -1.84 -13.43
C TYR A 41 -9.42 -3.15 -13.32
N TYR A 42 -9.51 -3.91 -14.42
CA TYR A 42 -10.27 -5.17 -14.48
C TYR A 42 -9.37 -6.39 -14.69
N ALA A 43 -8.04 -6.21 -14.76
CA ALA A 43 -7.10 -7.32 -14.81
C ALA A 43 -7.19 -8.14 -13.50
N THR A 44 -7.13 -9.47 -13.65
CA THR A 44 -6.97 -10.40 -12.52
C THR A 44 -5.68 -10.07 -11.76
N PHE A 45 -5.73 -10.10 -10.42
CA PHE A 45 -4.54 -9.92 -9.59
C PHE A 45 -3.50 -11.00 -9.94
N ALA A 46 -2.31 -10.57 -10.37
CA ALA A 46 -1.15 -11.44 -10.36
C ALA A 46 -0.67 -11.61 -8.91
N GLN A 47 -0.09 -12.77 -8.57
CA GLN A 47 0.45 -13.08 -7.23
C GLN A 47 1.37 -11.99 -6.65
N ASN A 48 2.13 -11.30 -7.51
CA ASN A 48 3.01 -10.22 -7.07
C ASN A 48 2.25 -8.93 -6.69
N GLU A 49 1.05 -8.72 -7.23
CA GLU A 49 0.24 -7.52 -6.98
C GLU A 49 -0.47 -7.59 -5.63
N GLU A 50 -0.92 -8.78 -5.23
CA GLU A 50 -1.52 -9.00 -3.91
C GLU A 50 -0.52 -8.72 -2.78
N VAL A 51 0.72 -9.23 -2.92
CA VAL A 51 1.81 -8.98 -1.95
C VAL A 51 2.15 -7.48 -1.87
N LEU A 52 2.12 -6.77 -3.01
CA LEU A 52 2.36 -5.33 -3.04
C LEU A 52 1.22 -4.54 -2.38
N LEU A 53 -0.03 -4.95 -2.60
CA LEU A 53 -1.21 -4.32 -1.97
C LEU A 53 -1.25 -4.56 -0.47
N ASP A 54 -0.96 -5.78 -0.02
CA ASP A 54 -0.82 -6.10 1.39
C ASP A 54 0.29 -5.27 2.05
N SER A 55 1.47 -5.21 1.42
CA SER A 55 2.56 -4.38 1.91
C SER A 55 2.19 -2.89 1.95
N PHE A 56 1.44 -2.41 0.96
CA PHE A 56 0.94 -1.03 0.92
C PHE A 56 -0.09 -0.76 2.03
N GLN A 57 -1.00 -1.71 2.29
CA GLN A 57 -1.95 -1.64 3.39
C GLN A 57 -1.24 -1.55 4.74
N GLN A 58 -0.20 -2.36 4.97
CA GLN A 58 0.59 -2.30 6.20
C GLN A 58 1.22 -0.91 6.40
N VAL A 59 1.76 -0.31 5.33
CA VAL A 59 2.32 1.05 5.41
C VAL A 59 1.20 2.08 5.69
N LEU A 60 0.03 1.96 5.06
CA LEU A 60 -1.12 2.83 5.31
C LEU A 60 -1.61 2.73 6.76
N ALA A 61 -1.76 1.51 7.27
CA ALA A 61 -2.15 1.23 8.64
C ALA A 61 -1.13 1.81 9.65
N ALA A 62 0.17 1.70 9.34
CA ALA A 62 1.24 2.27 10.15
C ALA A 62 1.19 3.81 10.25
N HIS A 63 0.60 4.49 9.26
CA HIS A 63 0.46 5.94 9.26
C HIS A 63 -0.93 6.42 9.74
N GLN A 64 -1.83 5.51 10.12
CA GLN A 64 -3.19 5.83 10.59
C GLN A 64 -3.93 6.78 9.62
N ASP A 65 -3.90 6.47 8.32
CA ASP A 65 -4.37 7.29 7.18
C ASP A 65 -3.31 8.23 6.57
N TYR A 66 -3.68 9.03 5.56
CA TYR A 66 -2.79 9.82 4.71
C TYR A 66 -2.24 11.05 5.47
N ASP A 67 -1.25 10.82 6.32
CA ASP A 67 -0.54 11.89 7.03
C ASP A 67 0.53 12.58 6.16
N GLN A 68 0.96 13.78 6.55
CA GLN A 68 2.03 14.54 5.89
C GLN A 68 3.34 13.74 5.77
N LEU A 69 3.68 12.91 6.76
CA LEU A 69 4.85 12.04 6.71
C LEU A 69 4.72 10.96 5.62
N PHE A 70 3.53 10.39 5.47
CA PHE A 70 3.24 9.41 4.42
C PHE A 70 3.36 10.06 3.04
N ALA A 71 2.80 11.25 2.85
CA ALA A 71 2.93 12.00 1.60
C ALA A 71 4.40 12.26 1.21
N GLN A 72 5.24 12.64 2.19
CA GLN A 72 6.68 12.81 1.95
C GLN A 72 7.38 11.51 1.56
N ARG A 73 6.99 10.39 2.16
CA ARG A 73 7.53 9.06 1.83
C ARG A 73 7.08 8.59 0.44
N CYS A 74 5.83 8.84 0.07
CA CYS A 74 5.33 8.61 -1.28
C CYS A 74 6.12 9.41 -2.32
N GLN A 75 6.37 10.70 -2.05
CA GLN A 75 7.17 11.54 -2.93
C GLN A 75 8.62 11.01 -3.07
N ARG A 76 9.25 10.60 -1.97
CA ARG A 76 10.59 9.98 -1.97
C ARG A 76 10.65 8.66 -2.72
N ALA A 77 9.57 7.89 -2.68
CA ALA A 77 9.41 6.66 -3.46
C ALA A 77 9.11 6.92 -4.95
N GLY A 78 8.91 8.18 -5.35
CA GLY A 78 8.56 8.55 -6.72
C GLY A 78 7.10 8.25 -7.10
N LEU A 79 6.21 8.13 -6.10
CA LEU A 79 4.77 8.06 -6.28
C LEU A 79 4.18 9.46 -6.36
N THR A 80 3.32 9.70 -7.35
CA THR A 80 2.50 10.92 -7.39
C THR A 80 1.22 10.73 -6.56
N PRO A 81 0.52 11.81 -6.18
CA PRO A 81 -0.78 11.71 -5.51
C PRO A 81 -1.79 10.87 -6.30
N ALA A 82 -1.74 10.95 -7.65
CA ALA A 82 -2.60 10.15 -8.52
C ALA A 82 -2.26 8.65 -8.45
N ASP A 83 -0.98 8.29 -8.39
CA ASP A 83 -0.54 6.91 -8.22
C ASP A 83 -1.01 6.35 -6.87
N VAL A 84 -0.89 7.14 -5.80
CA VAL A 84 -1.35 6.73 -4.47
C VAL A 84 -2.87 6.55 -4.45
N GLN A 85 -3.63 7.45 -5.08
CA GLN A 85 -5.08 7.31 -5.16
C GLN A 85 -5.49 6.04 -5.91
N ARG A 86 -4.81 5.69 -7.01
CA ARG A 86 -5.06 4.42 -7.73
C ARG A 86 -4.74 3.20 -6.89
N LEU A 87 -3.65 3.23 -6.12
CA LEU A 87 -3.31 2.15 -5.19
C LEU A 87 -4.36 2.01 -4.08
N LYS A 88 -4.87 3.11 -3.53
CA LYS A 88 -5.95 3.08 -2.53
C LYS A 88 -7.23 2.49 -3.11
N ASP A 89 -7.64 2.91 -4.30
CA ASP A 89 -8.84 2.38 -4.95
C ASP A 89 -8.70 0.88 -5.24
N ARG A 90 -7.54 0.49 -5.79
CA ARG A 90 -7.24 -0.91 -6.07
C ARG A 90 -7.18 -1.77 -4.81
N LEU A 91 -6.63 -1.24 -3.72
CA LEU A 91 -6.63 -1.90 -2.41
C LEU A 91 -8.07 -2.10 -1.90
N GLN A 92 -8.90 -1.07 -2.01
CA GLN A 92 -10.30 -1.15 -1.61
C GLN A 92 -11.06 -2.23 -2.41
N PHE A 93 -10.84 -2.28 -3.73
CA PHE A 93 -11.41 -3.34 -4.59
C PHE A 93 -10.95 -4.75 -4.18
N TRP A 94 -9.67 -4.92 -3.85
CA TRP A 94 -9.12 -6.19 -3.38
C TRP A 94 -9.72 -6.62 -2.04
N LEU A 95 -9.82 -5.71 -1.08
CA LEU A 95 -10.43 -5.97 0.23
C LEU A 95 -11.90 -6.39 0.09
N SER A 96 -12.70 -5.65 -0.69
CA SER A 96 -14.10 -6.01 -0.94
C SER A 96 -14.26 -7.33 -1.68
N SER A 97 -13.29 -7.73 -2.52
CA SER A 97 -13.31 -9.03 -3.19
C SER A 97 -12.99 -10.21 -2.26
N GLN A 98 -12.34 -9.97 -1.12
CA GLN A 98 -12.03 -11.00 -0.13
C GLN A 98 -13.16 -11.21 0.89
N GLU A 99 -14.00 -10.21 1.12
CA GLU A 99 -15.12 -10.30 2.08
C GLU A 99 -16.33 -11.09 1.55
N ASP A 100 -16.40 -11.38 0.25
CA ASP A 100 -17.51 -12.09 -0.41
C ASP A 100 -17.35 -13.64 -0.42
N VAL A 101 -16.57 -14.20 0.52
CA VAL A 101 -16.31 -15.66 0.68
C VAL A 101 -16.87 -16.21 1.99
#